data_AF-A0A7W0V450-F1
#
_entry.id   AF-A0A7W0V450-F1
#
_cell.length_a   1.000
_cell.length_b   1.000
_cell.length_c   1.000
_cell.angle_alpha   90.00
_cell.angle_beta   90.00
_cell.angle_gamma   90.00
#
_symmetry.space_group_name_H-M   'P 1'
#
loop_
_entity.id
_entity.type
_entity.pdbx_description
1 polymer ?
#
loop_
_entity_poly.entity_id
_entity_poly.type
_entity_poly.pdbx_seq_one_letter_code
_entity_poly.pdbx_strand_id
1 'polypeptide(L)' 'RLPQHYAAALLLRHYQGLSLAETADALGVTENAAKLRLFRARKAFAEVYGTAELLGVPGEWEAKG' A
#
# COMPACT_ATOMS: atom_id res chain seq x y z
N ARG A 1 -13.92 -3.81 -3.95
CA ARG A 1 -14.23 -2.66 -3.07
C ARG A 1 -13.07 -1.68 -3.01
N LEU A 2 -11.84 -2.13 -2.76
CA LEU A 2 -10.67 -1.30 -2.97
C LEU A 2 -10.48 -0.97 -4.47
N PRO A 3 -10.14 0.28 -4.85
CA PRO A 3 -9.79 0.63 -6.22
C PRO A 3 -8.65 -0.22 -6.77
N GLN A 4 -8.73 -0.60 -8.05
CA GLN A 4 -7.82 -1.56 -8.67
C GLN A 4 -6.35 -1.11 -8.61
N HIS A 5 -6.09 0.19 -8.80
CA HIS A 5 -4.75 0.77 -8.72
C HIS A 5 -4.17 0.77 -7.29
N TYR A 6 -5.00 0.78 -6.25
CA TYR A 6 -4.56 0.63 -4.86
C TYR A 6 -4.24 -0.83 -4.53
N ALA A 7 -5.08 -1.77 -4.99
CA ALA A 7 -4.81 -3.19 -4.85
C ALA A 7 -3.51 -3.59 -5.54
N ALA A 8 -3.29 -3.12 -6.78
CA ALA A 8 -2.07 -3.38 -7.54
C ALA A 8 -0.82 -2.91 -6.77
N ALA A 9 -0.83 -1.67 -6.27
CA ALA A 9 0.29 -1.13 -5.49
C ALA A 9 0.59 -1.99 -4.23
N LEU A 10 -0.44 -2.43 -3.49
CA LEU A 10 -0.26 -3.27 -2.32
C LEU A 10 0.29 -4.65 -2.67
N LEU A 11 -0.20 -5.29 -3.73
CA LEU A 11 0.27 -6.61 -4.17
C LEU A 11 1.74 -6.57 -4.60
N LEU A 12 2.12 -5.59 -5.43
CA LEU A 12 3.50 -5.43 -5.88
C LEU A 12 4.45 -5.22 -4.69
N ARG A 13 4.08 -4.37 -3.73
CA ARG A 13 4.94 -4.08 -2.59
C ARG A 13 4.99 -5.19 -1.55
N HIS A 14 3.84 -5.72 -1.14
CA HIS A 14 3.75 -6.60 0.03
C HIS A 14 3.75 -8.08 -0.34
N TYR A 15 3.23 -8.45 -1.50
CA TYR A 15 3.21 -9.85 -1.94
C TYR A 15 4.40 -10.20 -2.82
N GLN A 16 4.76 -9.32 -3.77
CA GLN A 16 5.92 -9.55 -4.64
C GLN A 16 7.23 -8.99 -4.07
N GLY A 17 7.18 -8.18 -3.01
CA GLY A 17 8.37 -7.65 -2.35
C GLY A 17 9.11 -6.55 -3.12
N LEU A 18 8.48 -5.95 -4.14
CA LEU A 18 9.11 -4.91 -4.95
C LEU A 18 9.43 -3.65 -4.15
N SER A 19 10.52 -2.97 -4.49
CA SER A 19 10.84 -1.64 -4.00
C SER A 19 9.85 -0.57 -4.49
N LEU A 20 9.97 0.66 -3.98
CA LEU A 20 9.14 1.78 -4.45
C LEU A 20 9.38 2.08 -5.92
N ALA A 21 10.65 2.13 -6.34
CA ALA A 21 11.04 2.37 -7.73
C ALA A 21 10.49 1.30 -8.66
N GLU A 22 10.71 0.01 -8.35
CA GLU A 22 10.19 -1.11 -9.16
C GLU A 22 8.66 -1.13 -9.20
N THR A 23 8.00 -0.78 -8.09
CA THR A 23 6.54 -0.64 -8.06
C THR A 23 6.07 0.53 -8.95
N ALA A 24 6.82 1.63 -9.00
CA ALA A 24 6.52 2.78 -9.85
C ALA A 24 6.64 2.41 -11.33
N ASP A 25 7.74 1.75 -11.69
CA ASP A 25 8.02 1.29 -13.05
C ASP A 25 6.95 0.29 -13.52
N ALA A 26 6.59 -0.68 -12.68
CA ALA A 26 5.55 -1.66 -12.98
C ALA A 26 4.15 -1.02 -13.14
N LEU A 27 3.89 0.12 -12.48
CA LEU A 27 2.63 0.86 -12.56
C LEU A 27 2.66 2.00 -13.59
N GLY A 28 3.80 2.24 -14.26
CA GLY A 28 3.97 3.34 -15.22
C GLY A 28 3.78 4.72 -14.58
N VAL A 29 4.22 4.92 -13.32
CA VAL A 29 4.12 6.19 -12.60
C VAL A 29 5.44 6.61 -11.98
N THR A 30 5.53 7.85 -11.50
CA THR A 30 6.70 8.29 -10.74
C THR A 30 6.78 7.60 -9.39
N GLU A 31 7.99 7.45 -8.85
CA GLU A 31 8.23 6.84 -7.54
C GLU A 31 7.47 7.56 -6.42
N ASN A 32 7.40 8.89 -6.47
CA ASN A 32 6.62 9.69 -5.53
C ASN A 32 5.12 9.39 -5.63
N ALA A 33 4.58 9.23 -6.85
CA ALA A 33 3.20 8.83 -7.05
C ALA A 33 2.93 7.42 -6.53
N ALA A 34 3.87 6.48 -6.69
CA ALA A 34 3.78 5.14 -6.10
C ALA A 34 3.77 5.19 -4.55
N LYS A 35 4.61 6.03 -3.94
CA LYS A 35 4.63 6.25 -2.48
C LYS A 35 3.29 6.78 -1.96
N LEU A 36 2.75 7.85 -2.56
CA LEU A 36 1.44 8.39 -2.18
C LEU A 36 0.31 7.37 -2.41
N ARG A 37 0.38 6.63 -3.51
CA ARG A 37 -0.62 5.60 -3.85
C ARG A 37 -0.61 4.48 -2.82
N LEU A 38 0.56 4.00 -2.40
CA LEU A 38 0.69 2.99 -1.33
C LEU A 38 0.15 3.47 0.00
N PHE A 39 0.42 4.73 0.38
CA PHE A 39 -0.13 5.31 1.61
C PHE A 39 -1.66 5.31 1.59
N ARG A 40 -2.27 5.83 0.51
CA ARG A 40 -3.73 5.86 0.36
C ARG A 40 -4.32 4.45 0.25
N ALA A 41 -3.62 3.54 -0.43
CA ALA A 41 -4.04 2.15 -0.55
C ALA A 41 -4.12 1.44 0.79
N ARG A 42 -3.14 1.65 1.69
CA ARG A 42 -3.20 1.10 3.06
C ARG A 42 -4.38 1.64 3.85
N LYS A 43 -4.62 2.95 3.81
CA LYS A 43 -5.76 3.57 4.50
C LYS A 43 -7.09 3.02 3.98
N ALA A 44 -7.27 3.01 2.66
CA ALA A 44 -8.49 2.49 2.05
C ALA A 44 -8.64 0.97 2.26
N PHE A 45 -7.55 0.22 2.32
CA PHE A 45 -7.58 -1.20 2.67
C PHE A 45 -8.06 -1.40 4.10
N ALA A 46 -7.55 -0.61 5.05
CA ALA A 46 -8.00 -0.62 6.44
C ALA A 46 -9.47 -0.16 6.58
N GLU A 47 -9.95 0.82 5.82
CA GLU A 47 -11.36 1.22 5.87
C GLU A 47 -12.30 0.12 5.34
N VAL A 48 -11.88 -0.62 4.32
CA VAL A 48 -12.71 -1.63 3.64
C VAL A 48 -12.63 -3.00 4.32
N TYR A 49 -11.47 -3.35 4.87
CA TYR A 49 -11.15 -4.68 5.42
C TYR A 49 -10.67 -4.61 6.87
N GLY A 50 -10.76 -3.44 7.51
CA GLY A 50 -10.33 -3.19 8.88
C GLY A 50 -11.14 -3.94 9.91
N THR A 51 -10.76 -5.18 10.11
CA THR A 51 -10.76 -5.88 11.40
C THR A 51 -9.37 -5.80 12.06
N ALA A 52 -8.46 -4.93 11.59
CA ALA A 52 -7.10 -4.82 12.15
C ALA A 52 -7.07 -4.23 13.58
N GLU A 53 -8.10 -3.46 13.97
CA GLU A 53 -8.30 -3.03 15.37
C GLU A 53 -8.51 -4.24 16.32
N LEU A 54 -8.98 -5.39 15.82
CA LEU A 54 -9.09 -6.65 16.58
C LEU A 54 -7.77 -7.44 16.71
N LEU A 55 -6.74 -7.14 15.90
CA LEU A 55 -5.48 -7.90 15.90
C LEU A 55 -4.35 -7.21 16.68
N GLY A 56 -4.57 -6.00 17.23
CA GLY A 56 -3.65 -5.38 18.17
C GLY A 56 -2.23 -5.12 17.63
N VAL A 57 -2.05 -5.08 16.30
CA VAL A 57 -0.77 -4.76 15.67
C VAL A 57 -0.81 -3.29 15.26
N PRO A 58 -0.17 -2.36 15.99
CA PRO A 58 0.04 -1.02 15.49
C PRO A 58 0.73 -1.15 14.14
N GLY A 59 0.18 -0.49 13.13
CA GLY A 59 0.76 -0.56 11.79
C GLY A 59 2.22 -0.10 11.83
N GLU A 60 3.16 -1.02 11.65
CA GLU A 60 4.61 -0.76 11.56
C GLU A 60 4.97 0.31 10.49
N TRP A 61 4.00 0.73 9.68
CA TRP A 61 4.10 1.78 8.66
C TRP A 61 4.05 3.22 9.21
N GLU A 62 3.72 3.45 10.48
CA GLU A 62 3.85 4.77 11.13
C GLU A 62 5.28 5.05 11.64
N ALA A 63 6.07 4.01 11.94
CA ALA A 63 7.38 4.16 12.56
C ALA A 63 8.52 4.53 11.60
N LYS A 64 8.26 4.60 10.29
CA LYS A 64 9.27 4.93 9.25
C LYS A 64 8.74 5.95 8.23
N GLY A 65 8.18 7.05 8.75
CA GLY A 65 7.97 8.29 7.99
C GLY A 65 9.26 9.05 7.78
#